data_AF-X6MCC4-F1
#
_entry.id   AF-X6MCC4-F1
#
_cell.length_a   1.000
_cell.length_b   1.000
_cell.length_c   1.000
_cell.angle_alpha   90.00
_cell.angle_beta   90.00
_cell.angle_gamma   90.00
#
_symmetry.space_group_name_H-M   'P 1'
#
loop_
_entity.id
_entity.type
_entity.pdbx_description
1 polymer ?
#
loop_
_entity_poly.entity_id
_entity_poly.type
_entity_poly.pdbx_seq_one_letter_code
_entity_poly.pdbx_strand_id
1 'polypeptide(L)'
;MGLTKYGKRIIDDGIDGNILLNDMTKEVLTNEMQVNSLHVGKIIRAIEELRKLNGIENDTPQKDWHVLADENKKFTQELENAQVRTQEMNNQLKELELELQQWKARVNNTTAGLDTTEEPTTETNMADMETELVLYKSELERLCQEKVLLTAKASEEISYLRTAVKVLNGQLHKGSYFKNLKNPMDVVAESLGYSKAK
;
A
#
# COMPACT_ATOMS: atom_id res chain seq x y z
N MET A 1 -35.87 4.37 -22.04
CA MET A 1 -34.84 3.58 -22.76
C MET A 1 -33.58 3.42 -21.89
N GLY A 2 -33.67 2.69 -20.77
CA GLY A 2 -32.71 2.85 -19.65
C GLY A 2 -31.48 1.92 -19.64
N LEU A 3 -31.66 0.61 -19.85
CA LEU A 3 -30.60 -0.40 -19.67
C LEU A 3 -30.55 -1.45 -20.79
N THR A 4 -31.68 -1.73 -21.43
CA THR A 4 -31.83 -2.73 -22.51
C THR A 4 -30.93 -2.46 -23.71
N LYS A 5 -30.60 -1.19 -23.96
CA LYS A 5 -29.69 -0.79 -25.05
C LYS A 5 -28.24 -1.25 -24.82
N TYR A 6 -27.79 -1.33 -23.58
CA TYR A 6 -26.42 -1.77 -23.26
C TYR A 6 -26.32 -3.29 -23.32
N GLY A 7 -27.34 -4.01 -22.84
CA GLY A 7 -27.43 -5.46 -22.97
C GLY A 7 -27.43 -5.92 -24.43
N LYS A 8 -28.13 -5.19 -25.31
CA LYS A 8 -28.11 -5.47 -26.74
C LYS A 8 -26.71 -5.32 -27.35
N ARG A 9 -25.97 -4.26 -26.99
CA ARG A 9 -24.56 -4.09 -27.41
C ARG A 9 -23.66 -5.24 -26.98
N ILE A 10 -23.78 -5.70 -25.74
CA ILE A 10 -22.99 -6.85 -25.25
C ILE A 10 -23.21 -8.10 -26.13
N ILE A 11 -24.46 -8.32 -26.54
CA ILE A 11 -24.83 -9.44 -27.43
C ILE A 11 -24.31 -9.20 -28.85
N ASP A 12 -24.54 -8.00 -29.39
CA ASP A 12 -24.15 -7.64 -30.76
C ASP A 12 -22.61 -7.64 -30.94
N ASP A 13 -21.87 -7.23 -29.90
CA ASP A 13 -20.40 -7.22 -29.86
C ASP A 13 -19.80 -8.60 -29.56
N GLY A 14 -20.64 -9.62 -29.30
CA GLY A 14 -20.21 -10.98 -29.04
C GLY A 14 -19.35 -11.14 -27.78
N ILE A 15 -19.57 -10.28 -26.78
CA ILE A 15 -18.79 -10.30 -25.54
C ILE A 15 -19.08 -11.59 -24.77
N ASP A 16 -18.03 -12.37 -24.55
CA ASP A 16 -18.10 -13.61 -23.77
C ASP A 16 -18.60 -13.30 -22.35
N GLY A 17 -19.52 -14.13 -21.85
CA GLY A 17 -19.99 -14.08 -20.47
C GLY A 17 -18.83 -14.18 -19.46
N ASN A 18 -17.75 -14.88 -19.78
CA ASN A 18 -16.55 -14.90 -18.93
C ASN A 18 -15.82 -13.55 -18.89
N ILE A 19 -15.77 -12.82 -20.00
CA ILE A 19 -15.18 -11.47 -20.04
C ILE A 19 -16.09 -10.52 -19.25
N LEU A 20 -17.40 -10.64 -19.43
CA LEU A 20 -18.38 -9.87 -18.66
C LEU A 20 -18.27 -10.13 -17.15
N LEU A 21 -18.03 -11.39 -16.76
CA LEU A 21 -17.93 -11.77 -15.36
C LEU A 21 -16.55 -11.56 -14.76
N ASN A 22 -15.44 -11.57 -15.50
CA ASN A 22 -14.11 -11.46 -14.88
C ASN A 22 -13.42 -10.13 -15.16
N ASP A 23 -13.60 -9.58 -16.36
CA ASP A 23 -12.80 -8.46 -16.86
C ASP A 23 -13.57 -7.14 -16.86
N MET A 24 -14.88 -7.18 -16.57
CA MET A 24 -15.72 -6.01 -16.60
C MET A 24 -15.48 -5.10 -15.40
N THR A 25 -14.76 -4.00 -15.63
CA THR A 25 -14.52 -2.94 -14.66
C THR A 25 -15.37 -1.71 -14.97
N LYS A 26 -15.43 -0.77 -14.01
CA LYS A 26 -16.06 0.54 -14.21
C LYS A 26 -15.44 1.30 -15.39
N GLU A 27 -14.14 1.17 -15.58
CA GLU A 27 -13.37 1.82 -16.64
C GLU A 27 -13.73 1.25 -18.01
N VAL A 28 -13.78 -0.09 -18.14
CA VAL A 28 -14.22 -0.76 -19.37
C VAL A 28 -15.65 -0.37 -19.74
N LEU A 29 -16.56 -0.37 -18.76
CA LEU A 29 -17.95 0.03 -18.98
C LEU A 29 -18.06 1.49 -19.45
N THR A 30 -17.28 2.40 -18.87
CA THR A 30 -17.40 3.84 -19.16
C THR A 30 -16.68 4.22 -20.46
N ASN A 31 -15.46 3.71 -20.66
CA ASN A 31 -14.57 4.16 -21.73
C ASN A 31 -14.75 3.36 -23.01
N GLU A 32 -14.87 2.02 -22.90
CA GLU A 32 -14.92 1.13 -24.06
C GLU A 32 -16.36 0.89 -24.50
N MET A 33 -17.24 0.61 -23.55
CA MET A 33 -18.65 0.34 -23.83
C MET A 33 -19.54 1.59 -23.87
N GLN A 34 -18.98 2.75 -23.49
CA GLN A 34 -19.66 4.05 -23.47
C GLN A 34 -20.95 4.03 -22.64
N VAL A 35 -20.95 3.27 -21.55
CA VAL A 35 -22.05 3.23 -20.59
C VAL A 35 -22.06 4.53 -19.80
N ASN A 36 -23.23 5.17 -19.73
CA ASN A 36 -23.39 6.38 -18.92
C ASN A 36 -23.03 6.09 -17.45
N SER A 37 -22.18 6.93 -16.85
CA SER A 37 -21.66 6.80 -15.49
C SER A 37 -22.75 6.56 -14.43
N LEU A 38 -23.95 7.11 -14.62
CA LEU A 38 -25.11 6.91 -13.75
C LEU A 38 -25.62 5.45 -13.72
N HIS A 39 -25.36 4.68 -14.78
CA HIS A 39 -25.84 3.30 -14.93
C HIS A 39 -24.74 2.27 -14.66
N VAL A 40 -23.47 2.66 -14.65
CA VAL A 40 -22.34 1.76 -14.43
C VAL A 40 -22.47 1.03 -13.09
N GLY A 41 -22.84 1.76 -12.02
CA GLY A 41 -23.01 1.14 -10.70
C GLY A 41 -24.11 0.07 -10.66
N LYS A 42 -25.18 0.23 -11.45
CA LYS A 42 -26.26 -0.78 -11.53
C LYS A 42 -25.80 -2.02 -12.28
N ILE A 43 -25.02 -1.85 -13.35
CA ILE A 43 -24.51 -2.96 -14.16
C ILE A 43 -23.47 -3.77 -13.36
N ILE A 44 -22.55 -3.10 -12.67
CA ILE A 44 -21.55 -3.76 -11.82
C ILE A 44 -22.21 -4.59 -10.72
N ARG A 45 -23.24 -4.07 -10.03
CA ARG A 45 -23.98 -4.84 -9.02
C ARG A 45 -24.67 -6.07 -9.61
N ALA A 46 -25.27 -5.95 -10.80
CA ALA A 46 -25.89 -7.09 -11.48
C ALA A 46 -24.85 -8.15 -11.89
N ILE A 47 -23.66 -7.73 -12.33
CA ILE A 47 -22.53 -8.63 -12.62
C ILE A 47 -22.06 -9.33 -11.35
N GLU A 48 -21.97 -8.63 -10.22
CA GLU A 48 -21.62 -9.22 -8.92
C GLU A 48 -22.66 -10.24 -8.44
N GLU A 49 -23.95 -9.97 -8.62
CA GLU A 49 -25.02 -10.93 -8.34
C GLU A 49 -24.87 -12.19 -9.20
N LEU A 50 -24.54 -12.04 -10.49
CA LEU A 50 -24.28 -13.16 -11.39
C LEU A 50 -23.00 -13.94 -11.01
N ARG A 51 -21.95 -13.27 -10.53
CA ARG A 51 -20.75 -13.94 -10.00
C ARG A 51 -21.10 -14.83 -8.81
N LYS A 52 -21.89 -14.30 -7.87
CA LYS A 52 -22.36 -15.04 -6.68
C LYS A 52 -23.19 -16.26 -7.06
N LEU A 53 -24.12 -16.10 -8.01
CA LEU A 53 -24.95 -17.21 -8.51
C LEU A 53 -24.12 -18.32 -9.19
N ASN A 54 -23.01 -17.96 -9.83
CA ASN A 54 -22.11 -18.90 -10.48
C ASN A 54 -21.04 -19.48 -9.55
N GLY A 55 -21.07 -19.17 -8.25
CA GLY A 55 -20.06 -19.64 -7.30
C GLY A 55 -18.66 -19.11 -7.58
N ILE A 56 -18.56 -17.98 -8.30
CA ILE A 56 -17.29 -17.28 -8.52
C ILE A 56 -17.02 -16.48 -7.25
N GLU A 57 -16.34 -17.11 -6.29
CA GLU A 57 -15.80 -16.43 -5.11
C GLU A 57 -14.68 -15.48 -5.57
N ASN A 58 -15.00 -14.20 -5.71
CA ASN A 58 -13.97 -13.18 -5.73
C ASN A 58 -13.34 -13.16 -4.34
N ASP A 59 -12.13 -13.72 -4.24
CA ASP A 59 -11.31 -13.82 -3.01
C ASP A 59 -10.85 -12.45 -2.46
N THR A 60 -11.35 -11.35 -3.05
CA THR A 60 -11.18 -10.00 -2.53
C THR A 60 -12.53 -9.49 -2.04
N PRO A 61 -12.70 -9.30 -0.71
CA PRO A 61 -13.87 -8.61 -0.20
C PRO A 61 -13.86 -7.20 -0.79
N GLN A 62 -14.78 -6.96 -1.72
CA GLN A 62 -14.97 -5.67 -2.34
C GLN A 62 -15.52 -4.74 -1.26
N LYS A 63 -14.62 -4.06 -0.56
CA LYS A 63 -14.98 -3.03 0.43
C LYS A 63 -15.84 -1.98 -0.27
N ASP A 64 -16.90 -1.54 0.41
CA ASP A 64 -17.75 -0.46 -0.06
C ASP A 64 -16.89 0.77 -0.38
N TRP A 65 -17.18 1.44 -1.50
CA TRP A 65 -16.47 2.65 -1.91
C TRP A 65 -16.65 3.77 -0.87
N HIS A 66 -17.76 3.81 -0.12
CA HIS A 66 -17.85 4.77 0.99
C HIS A 66 -16.81 4.49 2.09
N VAL A 67 -16.61 3.21 2.42
CA VAL A 67 -15.61 2.79 3.42
C VAL A 67 -14.19 3.08 2.93
N LEU A 68 -13.90 2.77 1.65
CA LEU A 68 -12.60 3.07 1.05
C LEU A 68 -12.32 4.57 0.97
N ALA A 69 -13.34 5.40 0.70
CA ALA A 69 -13.18 6.85 0.68
C ALA A 69 -12.86 7.42 2.07
N ASP A 70 -13.53 6.91 3.10
CA ASP A 70 -13.29 7.31 4.48
C ASP A 70 -11.91 6.85 4.98
N GLU A 71 -11.51 5.61 4.66
CA GLU A 71 -10.17 5.09 4.94
C GLU A 71 -9.10 5.95 4.25
N ASN A 72 -9.29 6.30 2.99
CA ASN A 72 -8.33 7.11 2.23
C ASN A 72 -8.23 8.54 2.79
N LYS A 73 -9.35 9.13 3.21
CA LYS A 73 -9.37 10.43 3.89
C LYS A 73 -8.59 10.38 5.20
N LYS A 74 -8.76 9.31 5.98
CA LYS A 74 -8.01 9.10 7.22
C LYS A 74 -6.52 8.96 6.95
N PHE A 75 -6.12 8.16 5.96
CA PHE A 75 -4.72 8.02 5.57
C PHE A 75 -4.11 9.33 5.08
N THR A 76 -4.86 10.12 4.33
CA THR A 76 -4.40 11.45 3.88
C THR A 76 -4.10 12.35 5.07
N GLN A 77 -4.98 12.36 6.08
CA GLN A 77 -4.80 13.15 7.29
C GLN A 77 -3.63 12.64 8.15
N GLU A 78 -3.44 11.32 8.25
CA GLU A 78 -2.29 10.73 8.94
C GLU A 78 -0.97 11.08 8.25
N LEU A 79 -0.95 11.10 6.90
CA LEU A 79 0.20 11.48 6.11
C LEU A 79 0.58 12.94 6.32
N GLU A 80 -0.39 13.85 6.30
CA GLU A 80 -0.17 15.27 6.59
C GLU A 80 0.39 15.48 8.00
N ASN A 81 -0.18 14.79 9.00
CA ASN A 81 0.31 14.86 10.38
C ASN A 81 1.75 14.34 10.51
N ALA A 82 2.07 13.24 9.84
CA ALA A 82 3.42 12.68 9.83
C ALA A 82 4.42 13.66 9.18
N GLN A 83 4.03 14.31 8.07
CA GLN A 83 4.86 15.29 7.38
C GLN A 83 5.16 16.52 8.25
N VAL A 84 4.15 17.04 8.97
CA VAL A 84 4.34 18.14 9.93
C VAL A 84 5.32 17.73 11.04
N ARG A 85 5.18 16.52 11.60
CA ARG A 85 6.11 16.02 12.64
C ARG A 85 7.54 15.88 12.12
N THR A 86 7.72 15.39 10.89
CA THR A 86 9.04 15.30 10.27
C THR A 86 9.66 16.68 10.05
N GLN A 87 8.86 17.67 9.66
CA GLN A 87 9.33 19.05 9.50
C GLN A 87 9.77 19.66 10.84
N GLU A 88 8.99 19.44 11.89
CA GLU A 88 9.31 19.89 13.25
C GLU A 88 10.63 19.29 13.75
N MET A 89 10.79 17.98 13.60
CA MET A 89 12.00 17.27 13.99
C MET A 89 13.24 17.74 13.21
N ASN A 90 13.07 18.06 11.91
CA ASN A 90 14.13 18.65 11.11
C ASN A 90 14.52 20.06 11.58
N ASN A 91 13.57 20.86 12.05
CA ASN A 91 13.88 22.18 12.62
C ASN A 91 14.64 22.03 13.93
N GLN A 92 14.23 21.12 14.81
CA GLN A 92 14.92 20.81 16.06
C GLN A 92 16.36 20.32 15.82
N LEU A 93 16.57 19.47 14.81
CA LEU A 93 17.92 19.03 14.42
C LEU A 93 18.81 20.20 13.99
N LYS A 94 18.29 21.12 13.17
CA LYS A 94 19.04 22.32 12.74
C LYS A 94 19.39 23.23 13.91
N GLU A 95 18.49 23.37 14.88
CA GLU A 95 18.72 24.16 16.08
C GLU A 95 19.84 23.55 16.94
N LEU A 96 19.77 22.24 17.19
CA LEU A 96 20.82 21.51 17.91
C LEU A 96 22.17 21.56 17.17
N GLU A 97 22.19 21.43 15.85
CA GLU A 97 23.41 21.59 15.05
C GLU A 97 24.03 22.98 15.22
N LEU A 98 23.20 24.02 15.27
CA LEU A 98 23.65 25.40 15.49
C LEU A 98 24.20 25.59 16.90
N GLU A 99 23.53 25.07 17.93
CA GLU A 99 24.01 25.12 19.31
C GLU A 99 25.36 24.42 19.46
N LEU A 100 25.51 23.26 18.83
CA LEU A 100 26.74 22.47 18.85
C LEU A 100 27.89 23.23 18.15
N GLN A 101 27.61 23.92 17.04
CA GLN A 101 28.58 24.81 16.38
C GLN A 101 28.99 25.98 17.28
N GLN A 102 28.03 26.63 17.94
CA GLN A 102 28.30 27.73 18.87
C GLN A 102 29.15 27.26 20.06
N TRP A 103 28.84 26.10 20.63
CA TRP A 103 29.59 25.53 21.74
C TRP A 103 31.03 25.18 21.34
N LYS A 104 31.22 24.55 20.18
CA LYS A 104 32.56 24.31 19.60
C LYS A 104 33.36 25.60 19.40
N ALA A 105 32.73 26.66 18.90
CA ALA A 105 33.38 27.96 18.73
C ALA A 105 33.79 28.59 20.07
N ARG A 106 32.96 28.46 21.12
CA ARG A 106 33.30 28.93 22.47
C ARG A 106 34.53 28.19 23.00
N VAL A 107 34.53 26.86 22.97
CA VAL A 107 35.65 26.03 23.46
C VAL A 107 36.98 26.37 22.75
N ASN A 108 36.95 26.55 21.43
CA ASN A 108 38.13 26.92 20.65
C ASN A 108 38.67 28.32 21.02
N ASN A 109 37.80 29.27 21.35
CA ASN A 109 38.22 30.60 21.77
C ASN A 109 38.80 30.61 23.20
N THR A 110 38.32 29.74 24.10
CA THR A 110 38.86 29.63 25.47
C THR A 110 40.24 28.95 25.49
N THR A 111 40.53 28.05 24.54
CA THR A 111 41.83 27.37 24.44
C THR A 111 42.92 28.22 23.78
N ALA A 112 42.56 29.23 22.98
CA ALA A 112 43.52 30.15 22.36
C ALA A 112 44.00 31.29 23.29
N GLY A 113 43.41 31.43 24.48
CA GLY A 113 43.65 32.56 25.40
C GLY A 113 44.29 32.21 26.75
N LEU A 114 44.61 30.94 27.03
CA LEU A 114 45.20 30.54 28.32
C LEU A 114 46.70 30.24 28.18
N ASP A 115 47.51 31.28 28.32
CA ASP A 115 48.83 31.20 28.94
C ASP A 115 48.68 31.76 30.36
N THR A 116 48.58 30.89 31.36
CA THR A 116 49.00 31.08 32.76
C THR A 116 48.51 29.91 33.63
N THR A 117 49.48 29.26 34.26
CA THR A 117 49.44 28.65 35.58
C THR A 117 48.24 29.05 36.46
N GLU A 118 47.31 28.13 36.67
CA GLU A 118 46.56 27.92 37.92
C GLU A 118 45.76 26.61 37.75
N GLU A 119 45.94 25.65 38.67
CA GLU A 119 45.04 24.51 38.82
C GLU A 119 43.77 24.96 39.56
N PRO A 120 42.57 24.73 39.00
CA PRO A 120 41.41 24.50 39.86
C PRO A 120 40.51 23.35 39.35
N THR A 121 40.19 22.42 40.25
CA THR A 121 38.94 21.62 40.28
C THR A 121 38.47 21.02 38.93
N THR A 122 39.32 20.28 38.23
CA THR A 122 38.97 19.61 36.95
C THR A 122 38.38 18.21 37.10
N GLU A 123 38.48 17.58 38.27
CA GLU A 123 38.05 16.17 38.44
C GLU A 123 36.53 15.99 38.39
N THR A 124 35.73 16.94 38.91
CA THR A 124 34.26 16.81 38.93
C THR A 124 33.66 16.95 37.52
N ASN A 125 34.15 17.90 36.72
CA ASN A 125 33.69 18.09 35.34
C ASN A 125 34.11 16.95 34.41
N MET A 126 35.25 16.29 34.70
CA MET A 126 35.71 15.15 33.91
C MET A 126 34.86 13.90 34.17
N ALA A 127 34.48 13.66 35.43
CA ALA A 127 33.57 12.57 35.81
C ALA A 127 32.15 12.75 35.22
N ASP A 128 31.65 13.98 35.16
CA ASP A 128 30.37 14.30 34.53
C ASP A 128 30.41 14.12 33.00
N MET A 129 31.51 14.50 32.35
CA MET A 129 31.71 14.23 30.92
C MET A 129 31.86 12.73 30.61
N GLU A 130 32.50 11.96 31.50
CA GLU A 130 32.63 10.51 31.34
C GLU A 130 31.27 9.81 31.48
N THR A 131 30.43 10.23 32.43
CA THR A 131 29.06 9.69 32.56
C THR A 131 28.19 10.05 31.35
N GLU A 132 28.31 11.26 30.82
CA GLU A 132 27.60 11.66 29.60
C GLU A 132 28.05 10.85 28.36
N LEU A 133 29.35 10.61 28.22
CA LEU A 133 29.89 9.74 27.16
C LEU A 133 29.41 8.29 27.26
N VAL A 134 29.28 7.76 28.48
CA VAL A 134 28.73 6.43 28.72
C VAL A 134 27.26 6.38 28.31
N LEU A 135 26.47 7.41 28.65
CA LEU A 135 25.07 7.52 28.25
C LEU A 135 24.93 7.57 26.72
N TYR A 136 25.68 8.42 26.01
CA TYR A 136 25.61 8.49 24.55
C TYR A 136 26.04 7.20 23.87
N LYS A 137 27.06 6.51 24.39
CA LYS A 137 27.47 5.19 23.88
C LYS A 137 26.33 4.17 24.02
N SER A 138 25.68 4.14 25.18
CA SER A 138 24.56 3.22 25.42
C SER A 138 23.36 3.51 24.51
N GLU A 139 23.06 4.78 24.26
CA GLU A 139 21.97 5.18 23.36
C GLU A 139 22.29 4.88 21.89
N LEU A 140 23.54 5.09 21.46
CA LEU A 140 24.01 4.67 20.14
C LEU A 140 23.87 3.16 19.93
N GLU A 141 24.22 2.37 20.95
CA GLU A 141 24.11 0.92 20.90
C GLU A 141 22.64 0.47 20.82
N ARG A 142 21.75 1.09 21.61
CA ARG A 142 20.29 0.88 21.55
C ARG A 142 19.74 1.17 20.15
N LEU A 143 20.07 2.33 19.57
CA LEU A 143 19.64 2.72 18.23
C LEU A 143 20.16 1.77 17.15
N CYS A 144 21.39 1.28 17.28
CA CYS A 144 21.95 0.27 16.39
C CYS A 144 21.16 -1.04 16.44
N GLN A 145 20.81 -1.52 17.63
CA GLN A 145 19.99 -2.72 17.80
C GLN A 145 18.58 -2.55 17.21
N GLU A 146 17.96 -1.40 17.44
CA GLU A 146 16.63 -1.07 16.90
C GLU A 146 16.65 -1.07 15.36
N LYS A 147 17.67 -0.46 14.75
CA LYS A 147 17.85 -0.45 13.29
C LYS A 147 18.02 -1.85 12.71
N VAL A 148 18.80 -2.72 13.37
CA VAL A 148 18.98 -4.11 12.96
C VAL A 148 17.65 -4.87 12.97
N LEU A 149 16.85 -4.68 14.04
CA LEU A 149 15.56 -5.34 14.18
C LEU A 149 14.55 -4.88 13.12
N LEU A 150 14.47 -3.58 12.86
CA LEU A 150 13.62 -3.03 11.78
C LEU A 150 14.04 -3.55 10.40
N THR A 151 15.34 -3.66 10.15
CA THR A 151 15.88 -4.18 8.88
C THR A 151 15.54 -5.66 8.71
N ALA A 152 15.62 -6.46 9.78
CA ALA A 152 15.23 -7.87 9.77
C ALA A 152 13.73 -8.03 9.47
N LYS A 153 12.87 -7.24 10.12
CA LYS A 153 11.42 -7.24 9.88
C LYS A 153 11.07 -6.86 8.44
N ALA A 154 11.71 -5.82 7.90
CA ALA A 154 11.50 -5.41 6.51
C ALA A 154 11.94 -6.50 5.52
N SER A 155 13.05 -7.19 5.79
CA SER A 155 13.53 -8.31 4.97
C SER A 155 12.54 -9.49 4.94
N GLU A 156 11.95 -9.82 6.09
CA GLU A 156 10.92 -10.85 6.20
C GLU A 156 9.67 -10.51 5.38
N GLU A 157 9.20 -9.26 5.46
CA GLU A 157 8.03 -8.79 4.72
C GLU A 157 8.28 -8.78 3.20
N ILE A 158 9.48 -8.38 2.76
CA ILE A 158 9.89 -8.49 1.35
C ILE A 158 9.88 -9.95 0.87
N SER A 159 10.34 -10.89 1.71
CA SER A 159 10.33 -12.32 1.39
C SER A 159 8.91 -12.87 1.24
N TYR A 160 8.01 -12.47 2.13
CA TYR A 160 6.59 -12.83 2.06
C TYR A 160 5.95 -12.33 0.76
N LEU A 161 6.14 -11.04 0.44
CA LEU A 161 5.61 -10.44 -0.78
C LEU A 161 6.15 -11.11 -2.06
N ARG A 162 7.44 -11.44 -2.10
CA ARG A 162 8.03 -12.19 -3.24
C ARG A 162 7.39 -13.56 -3.41
N THR A 163 7.10 -14.25 -2.32
CA THR A 163 6.45 -15.56 -2.36
C THR A 163 5.02 -15.45 -2.89
N ALA A 164 4.25 -14.47 -2.41
CA ALA A 164 2.90 -14.20 -2.90
C ALA A 164 2.88 -13.89 -4.40
N VAL A 165 3.78 -13.01 -4.88
CA VAL A 165 3.93 -12.70 -6.30
C VAL A 165 4.26 -13.95 -7.13
N LYS A 166 5.13 -14.84 -6.62
CA LYS A 166 5.46 -16.09 -7.31
C LYS A 166 4.25 -17.03 -7.43
N VAL A 167 3.44 -17.14 -6.38
CA VAL A 167 2.21 -17.95 -6.40
C VAL A 167 1.22 -17.40 -7.42
N LEU A 168 0.96 -16.10 -7.39
CA LEU A 168 0.06 -15.43 -8.34
C LEU A 168 0.54 -15.59 -9.78
N ASN A 169 1.83 -15.37 -10.04
CA ASN A 169 2.40 -15.61 -11.38
C ASN A 169 2.30 -17.08 -11.79
N GLY A 170 2.52 -18.03 -10.88
CA GLY A 170 2.37 -19.45 -11.16
C GLY A 170 0.94 -19.87 -11.50
N GLN A 171 -0.06 -19.22 -10.89
CA GLN A 171 -1.46 -19.41 -11.23
C GLN A 171 -1.81 -18.79 -12.59
N LEU A 172 -1.26 -17.62 -12.90
CA LEU A 172 -1.43 -16.95 -14.20
C LEU A 172 -0.95 -17.82 -15.38
N HIS A 173 0.10 -18.62 -15.18
CA HIS A 173 0.70 -19.46 -16.23
C HIS A 173 0.12 -20.88 -16.32
N LYS A 174 -0.73 -21.31 -15.37
CA LYS A 174 -1.46 -22.57 -15.45
C LYS A 174 -2.74 -22.40 -16.26
N GLY A 175 -2.58 -22.10 -17.55
CA GLY A 175 -3.66 -22.31 -18.51
C GLY A 175 -4.08 -23.78 -18.52
N SER A 176 -5.38 -24.04 -18.74
CA SER A 176 -5.95 -25.35 -19.12
C SER A 176 -6.44 -26.30 -18.00
N TYR A 177 -7.17 -25.81 -16.99
CA TYR A 177 -8.05 -26.69 -16.20
C TYR A 177 -9.45 -26.90 -16.82
N PHE A 178 -9.82 -26.12 -17.83
CA PHE A 178 -11.20 -26.10 -18.36
C PHE A 178 -11.46 -26.95 -19.61
N LYS A 179 -10.50 -27.77 -20.07
CA LYS A 179 -10.67 -28.56 -21.31
C LYS A 179 -11.81 -29.60 -21.27
N ASN A 180 -12.39 -29.88 -20.10
CA ASN A 180 -13.42 -30.93 -19.94
C ASN A 180 -14.79 -30.41 -19.44
N LEU A 181 -14.98 -29.10 -19.30
CA LEU A 181 -16.28 -28.56 -18.89
C LEU A 181 -17.12 -28.25 -20.13
N LYS A 182 -18.31 -28.88 -20.21
CA LYS A 182 -19.32 -28.55 -21.24
C LYS A 182 -19.53 -27.04 -21.27
N ASN A 183 -19.57 -26.46 -22.46
CA ASN A 183 -19.78 -25.04 -22.65
C ASN A 183 -21.05 -24.61 -21.89
N PRO A 184 -20.97 -23.68 -20.91
CA PRO A 184 -22.12 -23.28 -20.11
C PRO A 184 -23.26 -22.72 -20.95
N MET A 185 -22.96 -22.16 -22.13
CA MET A 185 -23.99 -21.71 -23.08
C MET A 185 -24.81 -22.86 -23.67
N ASP A 186 -24.23 -24.06 -23.82
CA ASP A 186 -24.97 -25.25 -24.26
C ASP A 186 -25.99 -25.69 -23.17
N VAL A 187 -25.63 -25.56 -21.90
CA VAL A 187 -26.51 -25.88 -20.76
C VAL A 187 -27.66 -24.87 -20.66
N VAL A 188 -27.37 -23.59 -20.90
CA VAL A 188 -28.40 -22.54 -20.93
C VAL A 188 -29.31 -22.71 -22.14
N ALA A 189 -28.78 -23.04 -23.32
CA ALA A 189 -29.58 -23.31 -24.51
C ALA A 189 -30.52 -24.53 -24.31
N GLU A 190 -30.02 -25.64 -23.76
CA GLU A 190 -30.83 -26.83 -23.45
C GLU A 190 -31.95 -26.52 -22.44
N SER A 191 -31.65 -25.76 -21.38
CA SER A 191 -32.65 -25.38 -20.36
C SER A 191 -33.73 -24.42 -20.87
N LEU A 192 -33.43 -23.64 -21.91
CA LEU A 192 -34.40 -22.80 -22.62
C LEU A 192 -35.12 -23.54 -23.76
N GLY A 193 -34.90 -24.85 -23.91
CA GLY A 193 -35.60 -25.70 -24.88
C GLY A 193 -35.03 -25.65 -26.30
N TYR A 194 -33.86 -25.06 -26.49
CA TYR A 194 -33.17 -25.07 -27.78
C TYR A 194 -32.33 -26.34 -27.91
N SER A 195 -32.66 -27.20 -28.88
CA SER A 195 -31.81 -28.32 -29.26
C SER A 195 -30.77 -27.87 -30.27
N LYS A 196 -29.53 -28.36 -30.14
CA LYS A 196 -28.47 -28.12 -31.12
C LYS A 196 -28.95 -28.55 -32.51
N ALA A 197 -28.94 -27.61 -33.45
CA ALA A 197 -29.13 -27.93 -34.87
C ALA A 197 -28.03 -28.92 -35.28
N LYS A 198 -28.44 -30.08 -35.81
CA LYS A 198 -27.55 -31.11 -36.34
C LYS A 198 -26.84 -30.63 -37.61
#